data_AF-A0A6V8P6S4-F1
#
_entry.id   AF-A0A6V8P6S4-F1
#
_cell.length_a   1.000
_cell.length_b   1.000
_cell.length_c   1.000
_cell.angle_alpha   90.00
_cell.angle_beta   90.00
_cell.angle_gamma   90.00
#
_symmetry.space_group_name_H-M   'P 1'
#
loop_
_entity.id
_entity.type
_entity.pdbx_description
1 polymer ?
#
loop_
_entity_poly.entity_id
_entity_poly.type
_entity_poly.pdbx_seq_one_letter_code
_entity_poly.pdbx_strand_id
1 'polypeptide(L)'
;RNYDSGQNLLLDRRLYYRALKLDRTRYVHMNSGTGDSHVYPGWYYGSYRDFSDLPGAPFPTEFGCQALPEVESLKRFILPESLWPVEGKNSAIWEFHNLQIRELFQIAKIKGNSIEELAQNSQKYQAQLLKYAIERYRLAKYEKISGLFQFMFSDCWPSVTWSVVDYYRKPKEGYWALRNAFQPVLPVAVAENSSNNSVYARIYVVNDLSRDVQGLLKWRLEGNQGVLSEGQERVCIPKDSSKEYLKIKLPSHFSQGENRLVLALYDSKEVLIAENYPKIELETS
;
A
#
# COMPACT_ATOMS: atom_id res chain seq x y z
N ARG A 1 34.51 -4.40 6.62
CA ARG A 1 33.86 -3.84 7.83
C ARG A 1 33.75 -4.96 8.85
N ASN A 2 34.23 -4.78 10.08
CA ASN A 2 34.10 -5.76 11.16
C ASN A 2 32.73 -5.57 11.83
N TYR A 3 31.70 -6.23 11.30
CA TYR A 3 30.38 -6.25 11.93
C TYR A 3 30.39 -7.24 13.11
N ASP A 4 30.01 -6.76 14.30
CA ASP A 4 29.84 -7.59 15.50
C ASP A 4 28.38 -7.47 15.99
N SER A 5 27.60 -8.53 15.79
CA SER A 5 26.20 -8.58 16.22
C SER A 5 26.05 -8.59 17.75
N GLY A 6 27.07 -9.03 18.50
CA GLY A 6 27.07 -9.04 19.95
C GLY A 6 27.02 -7.62 20.54
N GLN A 7 27.66 -6.66 19.86
CA GLN A 7 27.61 -5.25 20.25
C GLN A 7 26.18 -4.69 20.14
N ASN A 8 25.47 -4.99 19.05
CA ASN A 8 24.09 -4.53 18.85
C ASN A 8 23.14 -5.12 19.89
N LEU A 9 23.21 -6.44 20.13
CA LEU A 9 22.39 -7.10 21.16
C LEU A 9 22.62 -6.54 22.56
N LEU A 10 23.88 -6.20 22.88
CA LEU A 10 24.21 -5.57 24.16
C LEU A 10 23.63 -4.15 24.26
N LEU A 11 23.70 -3.37 23.18
CA LEU A 11 23.13 -2.02 23.12
C LEU A 11 21.61 -2.03 23.25
N ASP A 12 20.91 -2.91 22.52
CA ASP A 12 19.46 -3.07 22.58
C ASP A 12 18.98 -3.32 24.01
N ARG A 13 19.61 -4.28 24.70
CA ARG A 13 19.30 -4.60 26.10
C ARG A 13 19.57 -3.42 27.03
N ARG A 14 20.73 -2.76 26.89
CA ARG A 14 21.09 -1.61 27.74
C ARG A 14 20.13 -0.44 27.56
N LEU A 15 19.77 -0.12 26.31
CA LEU A 15 18.84 0.96 26.00
C LEU A 15 17.43 0.64 26.50
N TYR A 16 16.95 -0.60 26.29
CA TYR A 16 15.66 -1.04 26.79
C TYR A 16 15.51 -0.85 28.31
N TYR A 17 16.44 -1.39 29.10
CA TYR A 17 16.36 -1.25 30.56
C TYR A 17 16.59 0.19 31.02
N ARG A 18 17.41 0.96 30.31
CA ARG A 18 17.62 2.38 30.62
C ARG A 18 16.35 3.20 30.38
N ALA A 19 15.67 2.98 29.25
CA ALA A 19 14.41 3.64 28.93
C ALA A 19 13.32 3.31 29.96
N LEU A 20 13.12 2.03 30.29
CA LEU A 20 12.16 1.61 31.32
C LEU A 20 12.45 2.21 32.70
N LYS A 21 13.73 2.41 33.04
CA LYS A 21 14.11 3.03 34.32
C LYS A 21 13.80 4.53 34.35
N LEU A 22 14.00 5.22 33.22
CA LEU A 22 13.81 6.67 33.11
C LEU A 22 12.34 7.06 32.94
N ASP A 23 11.55 6.23 32.27
CA ASP A 23 10.15 6.49 32.00
C ASP A 23 9.34 5.19 31.93
N ARG A 24 8.47 5.02 32.92
CA ARG A 24 7.57 3.85 33.01
C ARG A 24 6.18 4.12 32.44
N THR A 25 5.90 5.35 32.00
CA THR A 25 4.60 5.74 31.43
C THR A 25 4.48 5.41 29.95
N ARG A 26 5.58 5.09 29.28
CA ARG A 26 5.65 4.76 27.86
C ARG A 26 6.00 3.29 27.67
N TYR A 27 5.40 2.67 26.66
CA TYR A 27 5.82 1.36 26.19
C TYR A 27 7.23 1.44 25.61
N VAL A 28 8.09 0.49 25.96
CA VAL A 28 9.44 0.38 25.41
C VAL A 28 9.52 -0.94 24.67
N HIS A 29 9.84 -0.85 23.38
CA HIS A 29 10.14 -2.00 22.54
C HIS A 29 11.66 -2.18 22.45
N MET A 30 12.16 -3.41 22.53
CA MET A 30 13.61 -3.63 22.68
C MET A 30 14.40 -3.37 21.41
N ASN A 31 13.88 -3.77 20.25
CA ASN A 31 14.51 -3.57 18.94
C ASN A 31 13.47 -3.60 17.82
N SER A 32 13.81 -3.01 16.68
CA SER A 32 13.06 -3.11 15.41
C SER A 32 13.81 -4.06 14.48
N GLY A 33 13.10 -4.80 13.62
CA GLY A 33 13.58 -5.89 12.78
C GLY A 33 13.23 -7.26 13.36
N THR A 34 14.08 -7.79 14.25
CA THR A 34 13.87 -9.15 14.82
C THR A 34 12.81 -9.22 15.90
N GLY A 35 12.48 -8.08 16.53
CA GLY A 35 11.54 -7.99 17.63
C GLY A 35 10.14 -7.53 17.22
N ASP A 36 10.00 -6.93 16.05
CA ASP A 36 8.72 -6.48 15.46
C ASP A 36 8.54 -7.10 14.06
N SER A 37 7.68 -6.53 13.22
CA SER A 37 7.19 -7.21 12.01
C SER A 37 7.48 -6.43 10.75
N HIS A 38 8.62 -6.74 10.12
CA HIS A 38 9.07 -6.19 8.83
C HIS A 38 8.73 -7.15 7.71
N VAL A 39 7.80 -6.77 6.83
CA VAL A 39 7.25 -7.66 5.81
C VAL A 39 7.23 -6.99 4.45
N TYR A 40 7.80 -7.67 3.45
CA TYR A 40 7.96 -7.12 2.11
C TYR A 40 7.50 -8.07 0.98
N PRO A 41 6.29 -8.67 1.06
CA PRO A 41 5.70 -9.35 -0.09
C PRO A 41 5.60 -8.40 -1.30
N GLY A 42 5.94 -8.91 -2.48
CA GLY A 42 5.99 -8.14 -3.73
C GLY A 42 7.29 -7.36 -3.94
N TRP A 43 8.19 -7.30 -2.95
CA TRP A 43 9.50 -6.65 -3.13
C TRP A 43 10.67 -7.60 -2.90
N TYR A 44 10.77 -8.20 -1.70
CA TYR A 44 11.84 -9.16 -1.40
C TYR A 44 11.48 -10.60 -1.66
N TYR A 45 10.19 -10.92 -1.66
CA TYR A 45 9.67 -12.26 -1.92
C TYR A 45 8.21 -12.19 -2.37
N GLY A 46 7.69 -13.29 -2.91
CA GLY A 46 6.27 -13.47 -3.16
C GLY A 46 5.64 -12.40 -4.06
N SER A 47 4.40 -12.07 -3.76
CA SER A 47 3.57 -11.10 -4.48
C SER A 47 2.98 -10.09 -3.49
N TYR A 48 2.65 -8.88 -3.95
CA TYR A 48 1.87 -7.95 -3.11
C TYR A 48 0.50 -8.53 -2.74
N ARG A 49 0.02 -9.55 -3.45
CA ARG A 49 -1.24 -10.23 -3.11
C ARG A 49 -1.16 -10.96 -1.79
N ASP A 50 0.02 -11.40 -1.37
CA ASP A 50 0.24 -12.14 -0.13
C ASP A 50 -0.08 -11.28 1.12
N PHE A 51 -0.29 -9.96 0.97
CA PHE A 51 -0.87 -9.13 2.01
C PHE A 51 -2.32 -9.53 2.39
N SER A 52 -3.00 -10.36 1.60
CA SER A 52 -4.28 -10.99 1.98
C SER A 52 -4.16 -11.85 3.23
N ASP A 53 -2.98 -12.45 3.47
CA ASP A 53 -2.70 -13.30 4.62
C ASP A 53 -2.29 -12.49 5.86
N LEU A 54 -2.28 -11.16 5.74
CA LEU A 54 -1.96 -10.21 6.81
C LEU A 54 -0.59 -10.48 7.47
N PRO A 55 0.50 -10.59 6.69
CA PRO A 55 1.82 -10.85 7.24
C PRO A 55 2.22 -9.74 8.22
N GLY A 56 2.95 -10.09 9.28
CA GLY A 56 3.37 -9.12 10.28
C GLY A 56 2.27 -8.67 11.25
N ALA A 57 1.10 -9.30 11.21
CA ALA A 57 0.09 -9.13 12.25
C ALA A 57 0.67 -9.40 13.67
N PRO A 58 0.21 -8.68 14.69
CA PRO A 58 -0.89 -7.72 14.66
C PRO A 58 -0.49 -6.29 14.30
N PHE A 59 0.80 -6.02 14.09
CA PHE A 59 1.32 -4.67 13.97
C PHE A 59 2.54 -4.63 13.03
N PRO A 60 2.32 -4.71 11.70
CA PRO A 60 3.40 -4.59 10.73
C PRO A 60 4.02 -3.20 10.84
N THR A 61 5.28 -3.15 11.29
CA THR A 61 6.02 -1.91 11.53
C THR A 61 6.80 -1.45 10.31
N GLU A 62 6.99 -2.33 9.33
CA GLU A 62 7.52 -1.97 8.02
C GLU A 62 6.91 -2.83 6.92
N PHE A 63 6.50 -2.16 5.84
CA PHE A 63 6.14 -2.78 4.58
C PHE A 63 6.20 -1.76 3.43
N GLY A 64 6.39 -2.25 2.20
CA GLY A 64 6.38 -1.41 1.00
C GLY A 64 7.23 -1.98 -0.13
N CYS A 65 7.51 -1.14 -1.12
CA CYS A 65 8.46 -1.42 -2.21
C CYS A 65 9.10 -0.13 -2.70
N GLN A 66 10.23 -0.23 -3.42
CA GLN A 66 10.82 0.96 -4.03
C GLN A 66 10.00 1.43 -5.24
N ALA A 67 10.12 2.72 -5.53
CA ALA A 67 9.76 3.29 -6.82
C ALA A 67 10.77 4.37 -7.20
N LEU A 68 11.04 4.47 -8.51
CA LEU A 68 11.88 5.54 -9.04
C LEU A 68 11.18 6.90 -8.80
N PRO A 69 11.93 7.95 -8.45
CA PRO A 69 11.46 9.33 -8.55
C PRO A 69 11.00 9.66 -9.98
N GLU A 70 10.30 10.78 -10.14
CA GLU A 70 10.03 11.30 -11.47
C GLU A 70 11.32 11.63 -12.24
N VAL A 71 11.25 11.59 -13.57
CA VAL A 71 12.42 11.74 -14.44
C VAL A 71 13.15 13.08 -14.24
N GLU A 72 12.44 14.14 -13.90
CA GLU A 72 13.09 15.42 -13.59
C GLU A 72 13.98 15.33 -12.34
N SER A 73 13.52 14.65 -11.28
CA SER A 73 14.32 14.39 -10.09
C SER A 73 15.51 13.49 -10.40
N LEU A 74 15.33 12.44 -11.20
CA LEU A 74 16.41 11.54 -11.62
C LEU A 74 17.53 12.30 -12.36
N LYS A 75 17.18 13.19 -13.28
CA LYS A 75 18.13 14.01 -14.06
C LYS A 75 18.97 14.96 -13.21
N ARG A 76 18.63 15.17 -11.94
CA ARG A 76 19.41 16.00 -11.02
C ARG A 76 20.58 15.26 -10.38
N PHE A 77 20.57 13.94 -10.37
CA PHE A 77 21.62 13.14 -9.73
C PHE A 77 22.18 12.01 -10.59
N ILE A 78 21.58 11.72 -11.76
CA ILE A 78 22.10 10.77 -12.74
C ILE A 78 22.41 11.52 -14.03
N LEU A 79 23.62 11.32 -14.55
CA LEU A 79 24.06 11.93 -15.81
C LEU A 79 23.23 11.39 -17.00
N PRO A 80 22.95 12.20 -18.03
CA PRO A 80 22.14 11.79 -19.18
C PRO A 80 22.58 10.47 -19.83
N GLU A 81 23.88 10.25 -19.98
CA GLU A 81 24.48 9.05 -20.57
C GLU A 81 24.35 7.78 -19.71
N SER A 82 24.06 7.95 -18.42
CA SER A 82 23.87 6.88 -17.43
C SER A 82 22.40 6.68 -17.03
N LEU A 83 21.51 7.55 -17.51
CA LEU A 83 20.09 7.55 -17.17
C LEU A 83 19.35 6.35 -17.77
N TRP A 84 19.83 5.81 -18.89
CA TRP A 84 19.22 4.64 -19.55
C TRP A 84 20.26 3.82 -20.33
N PRO A 85 20.19 2.48 -20.32
CA PRO A 85 19.35 1.63 -19.45
C PRO A 85 19.83 1.65 -17.99
N VAL A 86 19.00 1.17 -17.05
CA VAL A 86 19.37 1.09 -15.62
C VAL A 86 20.21 -0.15 -15.29
N GLU A 87 20.19 -1.16 -16.17
CA GLU A 87 21.00 -2.38 -16.09
C GLU A 87 22.27 -2.31 -16.94
N GLY A 88 23.16 -3.29 -16.77
CA GLY A 88 24.38 -3.43 -17.56
C GLY A 88 25.45 -2.41 -17.16
N LYS A 89 25.96 -1.65 -18.14
CA LYS A 89 27.07 -0.71 -17.91
C LYS A 89 26.76 0.39 -16.89
N ASN A 90 25.49 0.71 -16.66
CA ASN A 90 25.05 1.77 -15.75
C ASN A 90 24.64 1.24 -14.36
N SER A 91 24.60 -0.09 -14.14
CA SER A 91 24.11 -0.69 -12.89
C SER A 91 24.76 -0.10 -11.65
N ALA A 92 26.08 0.09 -11.66
CA ALA A 92 26.82 0.61 -10.50
C ALA A 92 26.35 2.00 -10.05
N ILE A 93 25.95 2.88 -10.99
CA ILE A 93 25.45 4.23 -10.68
C ILE A 93 24.04 4.14 -10.06
N TRP A 94 23.20 3.27 -10.59
CA TRP A 94 21.85 3.06 -10.08
C TRP A 94 21.85 2.38 -8.71
N GLU A 95 22.69 1.37 -8.52
CA GLU A 95 22.90 0.70 -7.23
C GLU A 95 23.53 1.64 -6.19
N PHE A 96 24.45 2.52 -6.62
CA PHE A 96 24.96 3.58 -5.75
C PHE A 96 23.82 4.46 -5.24
N HIS A 97 22.89 4.86 -6.12
CA HIS A 97 21.65 5.55 -5.74
C HIS A 97 20.56 4.61 -5.21
N ASN A 98 20.95 3.45 -4.68
CA ASN A 98 20.12 2.52 -3.91
C ASN A 98 19.01 1.79 -4.69
N LEU A 99 19.04 1.82 -6.03
CA LEU A 99 18.12 1.02 -6.82
C LEU A 99 18.42 -0.48 -6.63
N GLN A 100 17.41 -1.21 -6.19
CA GLN A 100 17.46 -2.67 -6.08
C GLN A 100 17.01 -3.30 -7.40
N ILE A 101 17.95 -3.42 -8.34
CA ILE A 101 17.71 -3.84 -9.74
C ILE A 101 17.05 -5.24 -9.80
N ARG A 102 17.57 -6.19 -9.03
CA ARG A 102 17.04 -7.56 -8.99
C ARG A 102 15.58 -7.57 -8.54
N GLU A 103 15.28 -6.88 -7.45
CA GLU A 103 13.94 -6.80 -6.86
C GLU A 103 12.96 -6.15 -7.85
N LEU A 104 13.37 -5.06 -8.50
CA LEU A 104 12.59 -4.35 -9.51
C LEU A 104 12.16 -5.26 -10.68
N PHE A 105 13.11 -5.99 -11.28
CA PHE A 105 12.86 -6.75 -12.51
C PHE A 105 12.46 -8.21 -12.29
N GLN A 106 13.02 -8.89 -11.28
CA GLN A 106 12.82 -10.32 -11.09
C GLN A 106 11.66 -10.65 -10.14
N ILE A 107 11.47 -9.84 -9.09
CA ILE A 107 10.43 -10.07 -8.08
C ILE A 107 9.18 -9.25 -8.40
N ALA A 108 9.31 -7.92 -8.44
CA ALA A 108 8.20 -7.02 -8.75
C ALA A 108 7.78 -7.09 -10.24
N LYS A 109 8.67 -7.58 -11.12
CA LYS A 109 8.44 -7.77 -12.56
C LYS A 109 8.00 -6.49 -13.27
N ILE A 110 8.51 -5.34 -12.81
CA ILE A 110 8.23 -4.04 -13.39
C ILE A 110 8.99 -3.94 -14.72
N LYS A 111 8.29 -3.53 -15.78
CA LYS A 111 8.85 -3.38 -17.13
C LYS A 111 8.89 -1.92 -17.55
N GLY A 112 9.78 -1.58 -18.47
CA GLY A 112 9.79 -0.29 -19.16
C GLY A 112 10.80 -0.33 -20.31
N ASN A 113 10.46 0.33 -21.43
CA ASN A 113 11.34 0.45 -22.60
C ASN A 113 12.14 1.76 -22.63
N SER A 114 11.88 2.65 -21.66
CA SER A 114 12.59 3.90 -21.43
C SER A 114 12.62 4.22 -19.92
N ILE A 115 13.38 5.24 -19.54
CA ILE A 115 13.41 5.69 -18.15
C ILE A 115 12.05 6.29 -17.72
N GLU A 116 11.35 6.95 -18.64
CA GLU A 116 10.00 7.48 -18.42
C GLU A 116 9.00 6.35 -18.13
N GLU A 117 9.01 5.30 -18.95
CA GLU A 117 8.13 4.14 -18.75
C GLU A 117 8.48 3.38 -17.48
N LEU A 118 9.77 3.18 -17.19
CA LEU A 118 10.20 2.47 -15.99
C LEU A 118 9.83 3.26 -14.72
N ALA A 119 10.04 4.59 -14.73
CA ALA A 119 9.66 5.45 -13.62
C ALA A 119 8.14 5.39 -13.38
N GLN A 120 7.34 5.59 -14.42
CA GLN A 120 5.88 5.53 -14.33
C GLN A 120 5.41 4.16 -13.83
N ASN A 121 5.90 3.06 -14.41
CA ASN A 121 5.45 1.72 -14.04
C ASN A 121 5.90 1.32 -12.62
N SER A 122 7.08 1.76 -12.17
CA SER A 122 7.53 1.53 -10.80
C SER A 122 6.67 2.28 -9.77
N GLN A 123 6.28 3.54 -10.06
CA GLN A 123 5.40 4.30 -9.19
C GLN A 123 3.98 3.73 -9.14
N LYS A 124 3.43 3.31 -10.29
CA LYS A 124 2.14 2.59 -10.34
C LYS A 124 2.16 1.32 -9.52
N TYR A 125 3.24 0.54 -9.63
CA TYR A 125 3.41 -0.68 -8.84
C TYR A 125 3.44 -0.37 -7.34
N GLN A 126 4.20 0.64 -6.92
CA GLN A 126 4.25 1.07 -5.52
C GLN A 126 2.88 1.54 -5.01
N ALA A 127 2.17 2.36 -5.78
CA ALA A 127 0.82 2.80 -5.46
C ALA A 127 -0.14 1.61 -5.28
N GLN A 128 -0.10 0.64 -6.19
CA GLN A 128 -0.94 -0.55 -6.16
C GLN A 128 -0.64 -1.44 -4.95
N LEU A 129 0.63 -1.74 -4.69
CA LEU A 129 1.06 -2.56 -3.56
C LEU A 129 0.64 -1.93 -2.23
N LEU A 130 0.95 -0.63 -2.04
CA LEU A 130 0.64 0.07 -0.80
C LEU A 130 -0.87 0.14 -0.57
N LYS A 131 -1.65 0.49 -1.61
CA LYS A 131 -3.11 0.52 -1.55
C LYS A 131 -3.67 -0.84 -1.13
N TYR A 132 -3.23 -1.91 -1.80
CA TYR A 132 -3.70 -3.27 -1.53
C TYR A 132 -3.39 -3.70 -0.09
N ALA A 133 -2.13 -3.53 0.34
CA ALA A 133 -1.70 -3.90 1.69
C ALA A 133 -2.49 -3.15 2.77
N ILE A 134 -2.60 -1.82 2.65
CA ILE A 134 -3.27 -0.97 3.63
C ILE A 134 -4.76 -1.30 3.71
N GLU A 135 -5.43 -1.50 2.57
CA GLU A 135 -6.84 -1.88 2.54
C GLU A 135 -7.06 -3.21 3.26
N ARG A 136 -6.27 -4.25 2.98
CA ARG A 136 -6.39 -5.55 3.66
C ARG A 136 -6.15 -5.44 5.17
N TYR A 137 -5.10 -4.75 5.57
CA TYR A 137 -4.81 -4.54 6.98
C TYR A 137 -5.91 -3.76 7.70
N ARG A 138 -6.46 -2.70 7.09
CA ARG A 138 -7.55 -1.91 7.68
C ARG A 138 -8.87 -2.67 7.72
N LEU A 139 -9.12 -3.59 6.78
CA LEU A 139 -10.29 -4.47 6.86
C LEU A 139 -10.22 -5.40 8.08
N ALA A 140 -9.02 -5.85 8.44
CA ALA A 140 -8.77 -6.74 9.59
C ALA A 140 -8.60 -5.99 10.94
N LYS A 141 -8.99 -4.71 10.99
CA LYS A 141 -8.92 -3.86 12.17
C LYS A 141 -9.59 -4.52 13.39
N TYR A 142 -8.84 -4.65 14.48
CA TYR A 142 -9.19 -5.26 15.76
C TYR A 142 -9.58 -6.75 15.75
N GLU A 143 -9.67 -7.39 14.58
CA GLU A 143 -9.73 -8.85 14.49
C GLU A 143 -8.31 -9.44 14.55
N LYS A 144 -7.41 -8.92 13.70
CA LYS A 144 -6.03 -9.39 13.59
C LYS A 144 -5.01 -8.25 13.53
N ILE A 145 -5.40 -7.05 13.12
CA ILE A 145 -4.51 -5.90 12.97
C ILE A 145 -4.89 -4.79 13.92
N SER A 146 -3.91 -4.23 14.61
CA SER A 146 -4.08 -3.11 15.56
C SER A 146 -3.41 -1.81 15.12
N GLY A 147 -2.53 -1.87 14.12
CA GLY A 147 -1.85 -0.72 13.55
C GLY A 147 -0.91 -1.15 12.43
N LEU A 148 -0.40 -0.21 11.64
CA LEU A 148 0.49 -0.49 10.53
C LEU A 148 1.35 0.73 10.18
N PHE A 149 2.60 0.50 9.78
CA PHE A 149 3.55 1.55 9.42
C PHE A 149 4.16 1.27 8.05
N GLN A 150 3.88 2.16 7.10
CA GLN A 150 4.48 2.09 5.77
C GLN A 150 5.94 2.54 5.85
N PHE A 151 6.83 1.74 5.26
CA PHE A 151 8.23 2.09 5.05
C PHE A 151 8.42 2.55 3.59
N MET A 152 8.90 3.76 3.30
CA MET A 152 9.09 4.92 4.20
C MET A 152 8.48 6.18 3.60
N PHE A 153 8.39 7.26 4.39
CA PHE A 153 7.71 8.47 3.93
C PHE A 153 8.55 9.29 2.95
N SER A 154 9.81 9.60 3.27
CA SER A 154 10.63 10.49 2.43
C SER A 154 12.12 10.18 2.42
N ASP A 155 12.80 10.51 1.32
CA ASP A 155 14.26 10.37 1.22
C ASP A 155 15.05 11.44 1.99
N CYS A 156 16.25 11.05 2.44
CA CYS A 156 17.25 11.94 3.06
C CYS A 156 18.38 12.36 2.11
N TRP A 157 18.47 11.77 0.91
CA TRP A 157 19.45 12.09 -0.12
C TRP A 157 18.91 11.69 -1.51
N PRO A 158 19.51 12.14 -2.63
CA PRO A 158 19.07 11.74 -3.97
C PRO A 158 19.23 10.22 -4.18
N SER A 159 18.13 9.48 -4.12
CA SER A 159 18.13 8.02 -4.19
C SER A 159 16.81 7.43 -4.71
N VAL A 160 16.87 6.16 -5.11
CA VAL A 160 15.71 5.31 -5.33
C VAL A 160 15.49 4.45 -4.09
N THR A 161 14.39 4.67 -3.38
CA THR A 161 14.05 3.97 -2.15
C THR A 161 12.54 3.69 -2.06
N TRP A 162 12.10 3.14 -0.93
CA TRP A 162 10.70 2.94 -0.55
C TRP A 162 9.94 4.23 -0.25
N SER A 163 10.61 5.39 -0.32
CA SER A 163 9.98 6.69 -0.13
C SER A 163 8.77 6.87 -1.05
N VAL A 164 7.71 7.47 -0.52
CA VAL A 164 6.59 7.98 -1.33
C VAL A 164 6.76 9.46 -1.69
N VAL A 165 7.70 10.15 -1.04
CA VAL A 165 8.12 11.52 -1.35
C VAL A 165 9.62 11.51 -1.60
N ASP A 166 10.06 11.96 -2.77
CA ASP A 166 11.49 11.95 -3.11
C ASP A 166 12.29 13.00 -2.31
N TYR A 167 13.61 12.99 -2.51
CA TYR A 167 14.53 13.91 -1.83
C TYR A 167 14.20 15.40 -2.05
N TYR A 168 13.72 15.74 -3.25
CA TYR A 168 13.33 17.10 -3.63
C TYR A 168 11.90 17.45 -3.22
N ARG A 169 11.27 16.60 -2.39
CA ARG A 169 9.91 16.76 -1.86
C ARG A 169 8.83 16.66 -2.92
N LYS A 170 9.09 15.94 -4.02
CA LYS A 170 8.09 15.63 -5.03
C LYS A 170 7.36 14.33 -4.67
N PRO A 171 6.02 14.34 -4.57
CA PRO A 171 5.25 13.14 -4.25
C PRO A 171 5.24 12.17 -5.44
N LYS A 172 5.50 10.89 -5.16
CA LYS A 172 5.31 9.78 -6.10
C LYS A 172 3.84 9.33 -6.10
N GLU A 173 3.43 8.49 -7.04
CA GLU A 173 2.07 7.91 -7.02
C GLU A 173 1.74 7.19 -5.71
N GLY A 174 2.74 6.58 -5.05
CA GLY A 174 2.60 5.97 -3.73
C GLY A 174 2.08 6.93 -2.65
N TYR A 175 2.42 8.22 -2.70
CA TYR A 175 1.93 9.21 -1.73
C TYR A 175 0.42 9.41 -1.84
N TRP A 176 -0.09 9.48 -3.06
CA TRP A 176 -1.52 9.60 -3.32
C TRP A 176 -2.27 8.32 -2.98
N ALA A 177 -1.64 7.16 -3.18
CA ALA A 177 -2.18 5.89 -2.70
C ALA A 177 -2.31 5.86 -1.17
N LEU A 178 -1.30 6.35 -0.43
CA LEU A 178 -1.40 6.50 1.03
C LEU A 178 -2.52 7.46 1.43
N ARG A 179 -2.61 8.63 0.80
CA ARG A 179 -3.68 9.61 1.07
C ARG A 179 -5.07 8.99 0.91
N ASN A 180 -5.27 8.21 -0.14
CA ASN A 180 -6.55 7.56 -0.42
C ASN A 180 -6.81 6.37 0.51
N ALA A 181 -5.81 5.52 0.76
CA ALA A 181 -5.97 4.32 1.60
C ALA A 181 -6.01 4.64 3.10
N PHE A 182 -5.56 5.83 3.53
CA PHE A 182 -5.66 6.33 4.91
C PHE A 182 -6.76 7.37 5.11
N GLN A 183 -7.73 7.46 4.21
CA GLN A 183 -8.94 8.25 4.48
C GLN A 183 -9.59 7.80 5.81
N PRO A 184 -10.00 8.73 6.70
CA PRO A 184 -10.60 8.38 8.00
C PRO A 184 -11.82 7.49 7.88
N VAL A 185 -12.61 7.68 6.81
CA VAL A 185 -13.65 6.74 6.38
C VAL A 185 -13.24 6.21 5.02
N LEU A 186 -13.27 4.89 4.83
CA LEU A 186 -12.81 4.27 3.60
C LEU A 186 -13.76 3.15 3.17
N PRO A 187 -14.51 3.33 2.06
CA PRO A 187 -15.17 2.21 1.42
C PRO A 187 -14.14 1.33 0.68
N VAL A 188 -14.21 0.02 0.85
CA VAL A 188 -13.28 -0.96 0.24
C VAL A 188 -14.09 -2.08 -0.38
N ALA A 189 -13.65 -2.62 -1.52
CA ALA A 189 -14.22 -3.83 -2.08
C ALA A 189 -13.19 -4.96 -2.14
N VAL A 190 -13.64 -6.16 -1.80
CA VAL A 190 -12.88 -7.40 -1.94
C VAL A 190 -13.63 -8.33 -2.89
N ALA A 191 -12.94 -8.79 -3.93
CA ALA A 191 -13.49 -9.75 -4.87
C ALA A 191 -13.46 -11.16 -4.28
N GLU A 192 -14.51 -11.94 -4.47
CA GLU A 192 -14.63 -13.32 -4.02
C GLU A 192 -15.17 -14.18 -5.18
N ASN A 193 -14.51 -15.32 -5.44
CA ASN A 193 -15.03 -16.34 -6.34
C ASN A 193 -16.07 -17.19 -5.61
N SER A 194 -17.19 -17.45 -6.27
CA SER A 194 -18.21 -18.39 -5.80
C SER A 194 -18.09 -19.72 -6.53
N SER A 195 -18.56 -20.80 -5.88
CA SER A 195 -18.52 -22.18 -6.38
C SER A 195 -19.26 -22.39 -7.72
N ASN A 196 -20.08 -21.43 -8.14
CA ASN A 196 -20.83 -21.43 -9.39
C ASN A 196 -20.19 -20.58 -10.51
N ASN A 197 -18.88 -20.34 -10.46
CA ASN A 197 -18.14 -19.47 -11.40
C ASN A 197 -18.67 -18.01 -11.46
N SER A 198 -19.47 -17.59 -10.47
CA SER A 198 -19.84 -16.17 -10.33
C SER A 198 -18.81 -15.45 -9.48
N VAL A 199 -18.50 -14.21 -9.87
CA VAL A 199 -17.66 -13.32 -9.09
C VAL A 199 -18.55 -12.37 -8.30
N TYR A 200 -18.25 -12.18 -7.03
CA TYR A 200 -18.89 -11.16 -6.19
C TYR A 200 -17.85 -10.15 -5.69
N ALA A 201 -18.30 -8.94 -5.38
CA ALA A 201 -17.54 -8.00 -4.58
C ALA A 201 -18.26 -7.77 -3.25
N ARG A 202 -17.57 -8.03 -2.14
CA ARG A 202 -17.99 -7.64 -0.81
C ARG A 202 -17.50 -6.23 -0.55
N ILE A 203 -18.42 -5.33 -0.19
CA ILE A 203 -18.13 -3.94 0.07
C ILE A 203 -18.17 -3.71 1.58
N TYR A 204 -17.04 -3.24 2.09
CA TYR A 204 -16.82 -2.88 3.46
C TYR A 204 -16.70 -1.37 3.60
N VAL A 205 -16.92 -0.85 4.80
CA VAL A 205 -16.53 0.50 5.16
C VAL A 205 -15.73 0.47 6.45
N VAL A 206 -14.54 1.05 6.40
CA VAL A 206 -13.70 1.33 7.57
C VAL A 206 -14.02 2.74 8.06
N ASN A 207 -14.18 2.91 9.37
CA ASN A 207 -14.37 4.20 10.03
C ASN A 207 -13.40 4.32 11.20
N ASP A 208 -12.38 5.15 11.07
CA ASP A 208 -11.40 5.46 12.12
C ASP A 208 -11.80 6.68 12.97
N LEU A 209 -12.97 7.28 12.71
CA LEU A 209 -13.46 8.39 13.53
C LEU A 209 -13.94 7.88 14.89
N SER A 210 -13.82 8.72 15.91
CA SER A 210 -14.35 8.46 17.27
C SER A 210 -15.87 8.61 17.38
N ARG A 211 -16.59 8.65 16.25
CA ARG A 211 -18.05 8.82 16.14
C ARG A 211 -18.61 7.95 15.02
N ASP A 212 -19.88 7.60 15.15
CA ASP A 212 -20.60 6.87 14.11
C ASP A 212 -20.78 7.76 12.88
N VAL A 213 -20.78 7.14 11.70
CA VAL A 213 -21.00 7.80 10.41
C VAL A 213 -22.27 7.23 9.79
N GLN A 214 -23.23 8.10 9.50
CA GLN A 214 -24.45 7.73 8.78
C GLN A 214 -24.39 8.34 7.39
N GLY A 215 -24.75 7.56 6.38
CA GLY A 215 -24.65 8.02 5.00
C GLY A 215 -25.29 7.10 3.98
N LEU A 216 -25.13 7.48 2.72
CA LEU A 216 -25.56 6.73 1.55
C LEU A 216 -24.33 6.19 0.84
N LEU A 217 -24.12 4.88 0.93
CA LEU A 217 -23.05 4.17 0.24
C LEU A 217 -23.53 3.88 -1.19
N LYS A 218 -22.89 4.49 -2.18
CA LYS A 218 -23.14 4.27 -3.61
C LYS A 218 -22.02 3.43 -4.21
N TRP A 219 -22.39 2.54 -5.14
CA TRP A 219 -21.46 1.77 -5.94
C TRP A 219 -21.83 1.85 -7.41
N ARG A 220 -20.82 1.84 -8.28
CA ARG A 220 -20.99 1.84 -9.74
C ARG A 220 -19.96 0.95 -10.39
N LEU A 221 -20.44 0.09 -11.29
CA LEU A 221 -19.64 -0.72 -12.20
C LEU A 221 -19.55 0.03 -13.52
N GLU A 222 -18.38 0.54 -13.85
CA GLU A 222 -18.11 1.23 -15.11
C GLU A 222 -17.34 0.30 -16.04
N GLY A 223 -17.72 0.30 -17.32
CA GLY A 223 -16.98 -0.37 -18.40
C GLY A 223 -16.73 0.59 -19.56
N ASN A 224 -16.12 0.07 -20.63
CA ASN A 224 -15.69 0.90 -21.77
C ASN A 224 -16.83 1.68 -22.46
N GLN A 225 -18.07 1.19 -22.37
CA GLN A 225 -19.26 1.78 -23.00
C GLN A 225 -20.15 2.56 -22.02
N GLY A 226 -19.70 2.78 -20.78
CA GLY A 226 -20.44 3.50 -19.74
C GLY A 226 -20.77 2.63 -18.53
N VAL A 227 -21.86 2.97 -17.84
CA VAL A 227 -22.26 2.31 -16.59
C VAL A 227 -22.91 0.96 -16.89
N LEU A 228 -22.33 -0.11 -16.36
CA LEU A 228 -22.83 -1.49 -16.48
C LEU A 228 -23.92 -1.77 -15.44
N SER A 229 -23.73 -1.29 -14.22
CA SER A 229 -24.66 -1.45 -13.11
C SER A 229 -24.30 -0.47 -11.99
N GLU A 230 -25.29 -0.06 -11.21
CA GLU A 230 -25.07 0.79 -10.04
C GLU A 230 -26.14 0.53 -8.98
N GLY A 231 -25.86 0.96 -7.76
CA GLY A 231 -26.79 0.84 -6.64
C GLY A 231 -26.33 1.64 -5.44
N GLN A 232 -27.19 1.67 -4.42
CA GLN A 232 -26.94 2.43 -3.21
C GLN A 232 -27.64 1.82 -2.00
N GLU A 233 -27.07 2.04 -0.82
CA GLU A 233 -27.57 1.54 0.46
C GLU A 233 -27.39 2.59 1.57
N ARG A 234 -28.39 2.75 2.44
CA ARG A 234 -28.23 3.59 3.64
C ARG A 234 -27.45 2.81 4.69
N VAL A 235 -26.35 3.38 5.18
CA VAL A 235 -25.44 2.71 6.10
C VAL A 235 -25.29 3.51 7.40
N CYS A 236 -25.17 2.79 8.51
CA CYS A 236 -24.72 3.31 9.80
C CYS A 236 -23.42 2.59 10.15
N ILE A 237 -22.33 3.33 10.18
CA ILE A 237 -20.97 2.84 10.34
C ILE A 237 -20.49 3.19 11.76
N PRO A 238 -20.38 2.20 12.67
CA PRO A 238 -19.95 2.47 14.03
C PRO A 238 -18.58 3.14 14.06
N LYS A 239 -18.35 3.96 15.08
CA LYS A 239 -17.03 4.52 15.36
C LYS A 239 -15.96 3.43 15.44
N ASP A 240 -14.75 3.79 15.01
CA ASP A 240 -13.54 2.97 15.16
C ASP A 240 -13.73 1.48 14.74
N SER A 241 -14.31 1.25 13.57
CA SER A 241 -14.73 -0.10 13.13
C SER A 241 -14.46 -0.37 11.66
N SER A 242 -14.52 -1.66 11.28
CA SER A 242 -14.53 -2.16 9.91
C SER A 242 -15.70 -3.14 9.78
N LYS A 243 -16.62 -2.90 8.84
CA LYS A 243 -17.82 -3.75 8.65
C LYS A 243 -18.19 -3.92 7.18
N GLU A 244 -18.72 -5.10 6.86
CA GLU A 244 -19.34 -5.41 5.56
C GLU A 244 -20.76 -4.80 5.50
N TYR A 245 -21.13 -4.25 4.35
CA TYR A 245 -22.46 -3.66 4.12
C TYR A 245 -23.18 -4.23 2.90
N LEU A 246 -22.45 -4.59 1.84
CA LEU A 246 -23.05 -5.05 0.60
C LEU A 246 -22.25 -6.21 0.03
N LYS A 247 -22.97 -7.10 -0.66
CA LYS A 247 -22.40 -8.10 -1.55
C LYS A 247 -23.03 -7.95 -2.93
N ILE A 248 -22.25 -7.52 -3.90
CA ILE A 248 -22.73 -7.28 -5.26
C ILE A 248 -22.20 -8.34 -6.21
N LYS A 249 -23.03 -8.78 -7.16
CA LYS A 249 -22.61 -9.70 -8.22
C LYS A 249 -21.89 -8.92 -9.31
N LEU A 250 -20.70 -9.37 -9.70
CA LEU A 250 -19.96 -8.79 -10.81
C LEU A 250 -20.29 -9.53 -12.12
N PRO A 251 -20.33 -8.82 -13.27
CA PRO A 251 -20.43 -9.46 -14.57
C PRO A 251 -19.32 -10.50 -14.79
N SER A 252 -19.62 -11.58 -15.54
CA SER A 252 -18.73 -12.75 -15.74
C SER A 252 -17.37 -12.43 -16.37
N HIS A 253 -17.21 -11.22 -16.92
CA HIS A 253 -15.97 -10.72 -17.54
C HIS A 253 -15.54 -9.38 -16.94
N PHE A 254 -16.01 -9.02 -15.75
CA PHE A 254 -15.72 -7.71 -15.16
C PHE A 254 -14.21 -7.49 -14.93
N SER A 255 -13.48 -8.54 -14.54
CA SER A 255 -12.02 -8.50 -14.41
C SER A 255 -11.26 -8.55 -15.75
N GLN A 256 -11.96 -8.74 -16.87
CA GLN A 256 -11.39 -8.81 -18.22
C GLN A 256 -11.68 -7.48 -18.95
N GLY A 257 -10.75 -6.53 -18.86
CA GLY A 257 -10.87 -5.21 -19.50
C GLY A 257 -10.55 -4.05 -18.55
N GLU A 258 -10.75 -2.82 -19.02
CA GLU A 258 -10.55 -1.59 -18.21
C GLU A 258 -11.80 -1.22 -17.39
N ASN A 259 -12.52 -2.22 -16.88
CA ASN A 259 -13.70 -1.98 -16.05
C ASN A 259 -13.27 -1.50 -14.65
N ARG A 260 -14.11 -0.66 -14.03
CA ARG A 260 -13.82 -0.02 -12.74
C ARG A 260 -15.00 -0.14 -11.80
N LEU A 261 -14.72 -0.50 -10.54
CA LEU A 261 -15.68 -0.34 -9.46
C LEU A 261 -15.41 1.01 -8.80
N VAL A 262 -16.43 1.85 -8.73
CA VAL A 262 -16.41 3.12 -8.01
C VAL A 262 -17.25 2.97 -6.76
N LEU A 263 -16.68 3.35 -5.61
CA LEU A 263 -17.37 3.41 -4.33
C LEU A 263 -17.36 4.85 -3.82
N ALA A 264 -18.51 5.34 -3.38
CA ALA A 264 -18.63 6.67 -2.81
C ALA A 264 -19.60 6.67 -1.63
N LEU A 265 -19.22 7.31 -0.53
CA LEU A 265 -20.06 7.50 0.64
C LEU A 265 -20.43 8.97 0.76
N TYR A 266 -21.72 9.26 0.84
CA TYR A 266 -22.26 10.61 1.02
C TYR A 266 -22.92 10.76 2.38
N ASP A 267 -22.85 11.94 2.98
CA ASP A 267 -23.61 12.25 4.20
C ASP A 267 -25.11 12.48 3.90
N SER A 268 -25.88 12.80 4.94
CA SER A 268 -27.32 13.08 4.81
C SER A 268 -27.65 14.34 4.00
N LYS A 269 -26.66 15.19 3.71
CA LYS A 269 -26.78 16.41 2.89
C LYS A 269 -26.22 16.19 1.48
N GLU A 270 -25.97 14.94 1.09
CA GLU A 270 -25.36 14.56 -0.19
C GLU A 270 -23.95 15.11 -0.42
N VAL A 271 -23.22 15.42 0.66
CA VAL A 271 -21.81 15.80 0.59
C VAL A 271 -20.94 14.55 0.61
N LEU A 272 -19.99 14.45 -0.33
CA LEU A 272 -19.05 13.34 -0.40
C LEU A 272 -18.18 13.27 0.86
N ILE A 273 -18.25 12.15 1.59
CA ILE A 273 -17.42 11.86 2.77
C ILE A 273 -16.11 11.19 2.34
N ALA A 274 -16.23 10.16 1.50
CA ALA A 274 -15.10 9.34 1.07
C ALA A 274 -15.41 8.68 -0.27
N GLU A 275 -14.39 8.50 -1.08
CA GLU A 275 -14.48 7.72 -2.31
C GLU A 275 -13.29 6.77 -2.46
N ASN A 276 -13.51 5.69 -3.18
CA ASN A 276 -12.48 4.74 -3.50
C ASN A 276 -12.74 4.07 -4.85
N TYR A 277 -11.65 3.66 -5.49
CA TYR A 277 -11.63 3.00 -6.80
C TYR A 277 -10.93 1.65 -6.65
N PRO A 278 -11.60 0.62 -6.08
CA PRO A 278 -10.98 -0.67 -5.87
C PRO A 278 -10.63 -1.34 -7.19
N LYS A 279 -9.45 -1.93 -7.24
CA LYS A 279 -9.08 -2.82 -8.34
C LYS A 279 -9.62 -4.20 -8.03
N ILE A 280 -10.56 -4.66 -8.83
CA ILE A 280 -11.11 -6.01 -8.71
C ILE A 280 -10.10 -6.98 -9.31
N GLU A 281 -9.32 -7.60 -8.43
CA GLU A 281 -8.43 -8.71 -8.77
C GLU A 281 -9.01 -9.99 -8.19
N LEU A 282 -9.25 -10.97 -9.05
CA LEU A 282 -9.63 -12.30 -8.58
C LEU A 282 -8.44 -12.90 -7.86
N GLU A 283 -8.62 -13.25 -6.60
CA GLU A 283 -7.67 -14.10 -5.88
C GLU A 283 -7.65 -15.45 -6.62
N THR A 284 -6.57 -15.71 -7.34
CA THR A 284 -6.28 -17.04 -7.87
C THR A 284 -5.83 -17.89 -6.69
N SER A 285 -6.61 -18.90 -6.35
CA SER A 285 -6.25 -19.97 -5.42
C SER A 285 -4.93 -20.64 -5.79
#